data_AF-A0A5Y1WPR9-F1
#
_entry.id   AF-A0A5Y1WPR9-F1
#
_cell.length_a   1.000
_cell.length_b   1.000
_cell.length_c   1.000
_cell.angle_alpha   90.00
_cell.angle_beta   90.00
_cell.angle_gamma   90.00
#
_symmetry.space_group_name_H-M   'P 1'
#
loop_
_entity.id
_entity.type
_entity.pdbx_description
1 polymer ?
#
loop_
_entity_poly.entity_id
_entity_poly.type
_entity_poly.pdbx_seq_one_letter_code
_entity_poly.pdbx_strand_id
1 'polypeptide(L)'
;MTIVAADGKSREMVCLPLRKLAGWLQTISPNKVKPEICGKVIQYQNECDDVLYEYWTKGVVVNPRKASVMEELNQACADMKRDKGIASLFGTGLNEWKTVKAAHVSKIRSLVNEANMLIGFVLADTGKGKITKT
;
A
#
# COMPACT_ATOMS: atom_id res chain seq x y z
N MET A 1 7.46 -6.86 -30.46
CA MET A 1 8.77 -6.75 -29.80
C MET A 1 9.36 -8.15 -29.75
N THR A 2 10.53 -8.34 -30.35
CA THR A 2 11.18 -9.65 -30.40
C THR A 2 12.07 -9.77 -29.16
N ILE A 3 11.86 -10.82 -28.36
CA ILE A 3 12.67 -11.09 -27.18
C ILE A 3 13.34 -12.46 -27.35
N VAL A 4 14.56 -12.57 -26.86
CA VAL A 4 15.34 -13.81 -26.88
C VAL A 4 14.87 -14.66 -25.71
N ALA A 5 14.31 -15.83 -26.01
CA ALA A 5 13.92 -16.80 -25.01
C ALA A 5 15.15 -17.51 -24.41
N ALA A 6 14.97 -18.26 -23.31
CA ALA A 6 16.07 -18.92 -22.60
C ALA A 6 16.88 -19.92 -23.45
N ASP A 7 16.31 -20.38 -24.57
CA ASP A 7 16.94 -21.24 -25.57
C ASP A 7 17.73 -20.47 -26.64
N GLY A 8 17.92 -19.15 -26.47
CA GLY A 8 18.65 -18.29 -27.40
C GLY A 8 17.86 -17.94 -28.68
N LYS A 9 16.63 -18.42 -28.81
CA LYS A 9 15.80 -18.17 -30.00
C LYS A 9 15.00 -16.89 -29.85
N SER A 10 14.98 -16.10 -30.91
CA SER A 10 14.15 -14.91 -31.02
C SER A 10 12.69 -15.32 -31.26
N ARG A 11 11.77 -14.86 -30.40
CA ARG A 11 10.33 -15.06 -30.57
C ARG A 11 9.59 -13.74 -30.51
N GLU A 12 8.52 -13.65 -31.28
CA GLU A 12 7.53 -12.60 -31.08
C GLU A 12 6.77 -12.90 -29.79
N MET A 13 6.87 -11.98 -28.83
CA MET A 13 6.15 -12.07 -27.57
C MET A 13 5.22 -10.86 -27.46
N VAL A 14 3.99 -11.13 -27.02
CA VAL A 14 3.01 -10.09 -26.70
C VAL A 14 2.92 -9.98 -25.18
N CYS A 15 3.11 -8.78 -24.66
CA CYS A 15 2.95 -8.48 -23.24
C CYS A 15 1.55 -7.93 -22.96
N LEU A 16 0.96 -8.36 -21.85
CA LEU A 16 -0.28 -7.75 -21.35
C LEU A 16 0.07 -6.38 -20.75
N PRO A 17 -0.61 -5.28 -21.15
CA PRO A 17 -0.43 -4.01 -20.49
C PRO A 17 -0.77 -4.13 -18.99
N LEU A 18 0.10 -3.64 -18.11
CA LEU A 18 -0.04 -3.82 -16.66
C LEU A 18 -1.41 -3.35 -16.13
N ARG A 19 -1.94 -2.24 -16.67
CA ARG A 19 -3.29 -1.73 -16.34
C ARG A 19 -4.43 -2.73 -16.59
N LYS A 20 -4.24 -3.69 -17.51
CA LYS A 20 -5.23 -4.72 -17.86
C LYS A 20 -5.07 -6.00 -17.05
N LEU A 21 -4.00 -6.12 -16.25
CA LEU A 21 -3.71 -7.33 -15.48
C LEU A 21 -4.85 -7.70 -14.53
N ALA A 22 -5.36 -6.73 -13.77
CA ALA A 22 -6.46 -6.95 -12.82
C ALA A 22 -7.73 -7.44 -13.54
N GLY A 23 -8.12 -6.77 -14.63
CA GLY A 23 -9.26 -7.20 -15.43
C GLY A 23 -9.08 -8.57 -16.06
N TRP A 24 -7.85 -8.94 -16.46
CA TRP A 24 -7.56 -10.28 -16.96
C TRP A 24 -7.67 -11.35 -15.87
N LEU A 25 -7.20 -11.10 -14.64
CA LEU A 25 -7.34 -12.02 -13.51
C LEU A 25 -8.81 -12.34 -13.19
N GLN A 26 -9.71 -11.37 -13.35
CA GLN A 26 -11.16 -11.58 -13.19
C GLN A 26 -11.72 -12.61 -14.18
N THR A 27 -11.09 -12.78 -15.36
CA THR A 27 -11.56 -13.72 -16.40
C THR A 27 -11.17 -15.19 -16.14
N ILE A 28 -10.35 -15.46 -15.13
CA ILE A 28 -9.88 -16.80 -14.82
C ILE A 28 -11.01 -17.63 -14.23
N SER A 29 -11.31 -18.78 -14.84
CA SER A 29 -12.31 -19.71 -14.30
C SER A 29 -11.76 -20.50 -13.10
N PRO A 30 -12.39 -20.45 -11.92
CA PRO A 30 -11.94 -21.20 -10.73
C PRO A 30 -11.88 -22.72 -10.95
N ASN A 31 -12.73 -23.26 -11.82
CA ASN A 31 -12.76 -24.69 -12.14
C ASN A 31 -11.58 -25.15 -13.01
N LYS A 32 -10.86 -24.20 -13.63
CA LYS A 32 -9.72 -24.46 -14.51
C LYS A 32 -8.37 -24.14 -13.83
N VAL A 33 -8.38 -23.91 -12.52
CA VAL A 33 -7.16 -23.71 -11.73
C VAL A 33 -6.95 -24.85 -10.74
N LYS A 34 -5.71 -24.99 -10.24
CA LYS A 34 -5.39 -26.01 -9.25
C LYS A 34 -6.24 -25.81 -7.98
N PRO A 35 -6.71 -26.88 -7.32
CA PRO A 35 -7.55 -26.77 -6.13
C PRO A 35 -6.95 -25.90 -5.02
N GLU A 36 -5.62 -25.96 -4.83
CA GLU A 36 -4.88 -25.18 -3.83
C GLU A 36 -4.97 -23.65 -4.01
N ILE A 37 -5.18 -23.17 -5.25
CA ILE A 37 -5.24 -21.74 -5.57
C ILE A 37 -6.66 -21.28 -5.90
N CYS A 38 -7.60 -22.21 -6.10
CA CYS A 38 -8.99 -21.92 -6.43
C CYS A 38 -9.63 -20.96 -5.43
N GLY A 39 -9.45 -21.19 -4.12
CA GLY A 39 -9.98 -20.31 -3.08
C GLY A 39 -9.46 -18.88 -3.15
N LYS A 40 -8.19 -18.69 -3.54
CA LYS A 40 -7.59 -17.35 -3.70
C LYS A 40 -8.14 -16.60 -4.91
N VAL A 41 -8.42 -17.32 -6.01
CA VAL A 41 -9.03 -16.74 -7.21
C VAL A 41 -10.45 -16.25 -6.89
N ILE A 42 -11.24 -17.07 -6.21
CA ILE A 42 -12.61 -16.71 -5.79
C ILE A 42 -12.59 -15.50 -4.85
N GLN A 43 -11.69 -15.51 -3.86
CA GLN A 43 -11.54 -14.38 -2.94
C GLN A 43 -11.22 -13.08 -3.69
N TYR A 44 -10.25 -13.12 -4.61
CA TYR A 44 -9.90 -11.97 -5.43
C TYR A 44 -11.08 -11.43 -6.25
N GLN A 45 -11.86 -12.34 -6.86
CA GLN A 45 -13.01 -11.99 -7.69
C GLN A 45 -14.11 -11.32 -6.85
N ASN A 46 -14.43 -11.87 -5.68
CA ASN A 46 -15.41 -11.29 -4.76
C ASN A 46 -14.98 -9.88 -4.29
N GLU A 47 -13.71 -9.71 -3.92
CA GLU A 47 -13.19 -8.39 -3.52
C GLU A 47 -13.28 -7.37 -4.66
N CYS A 48 -13.08 -7.81 -5.91
CA CYS A 48 -13.23 -6.94 -7.08
C CYS A 48 -14.69 -6.54 -7.31
N ASP A 49 -15.64 -7.46 -7.12
CA ASP A 49 -17.07 -7.18 -7.26
C ASP A 49 -17.54 -6.17 -6.20
N ASP A 50 -17.10 -6.33 -4.94
CA ASP A 50 -17.37 -5.38 -3.86
C ASP A 50 -16.81 -3.99 -4.17
N VAL A 51 -15.53 -3.92 -4.60
CA VAL A 51 -14.88 -2.66 -4.98
C VAL A 51 -15.64 -1.98 -6.13
N LEU A 52 -16.02 -2.72 -7.17
CA LEU A 52 -16.76 -2.14 -8.30
C LEU A 52 -18.13 -1.65 -7.85
N TYR A 53 -18.84 -2.43 -7.03
CA TYR A 53 -20.14 -2.04 -6.49
C TYR A 53 -20.04 -0.76 -5.65
N GLU A 54 -19.10 -0.68 -4.72
CA GLU A 54 -18.89 0.51 -3.88
C GLU A 54 -18.51 1.73 -4.71
N TYR A 55 -17.69 1.57 -5.74
CA TYR A 55 -17.32 2.66 -6.63
C TYR A 55 -18.54 3.26 -7.31
N TRP A 56 -19.40 2.42 -7.88
CA TRP A 56 -20.59 2.89 -8.62
C TRP A 56 -21.71 3.39 -7.70
N THR A 57 -21.80 2.88 -6.47
CA THR A 57 -22.88 3.25 -5.53
C THR A 57 -22.52 4.41 -4.60
N LYS A 58 -21.28 4.45 -4.11
CA LYS A 58 -20.79 5.47 -3.15
C LYS A 58 -19.93 6.54 -3.81
N GLY A 59 -19.44 6.30 -5.03
CA GLY A 59 -18.58 7.21 -5.78
C GLY A 59 -17.09 7.17 -5.40
N VAL A 60 -16.73 6.57 -4.26
CA VAL A 60 -15.35 6.43 -3.78
C VAL A 60 -15.17 5.07 -3.13
N VAL A 61 -13.99 4.47 -3.36
CA VAL A 61 -13.57 3.22 -2.71
C VAL A 61 -12.20 3.42 -2.09
N VAL A 62 -12.04 2.97 -0.85
CA VAL A 62 -10.79 3.05 -0.10
C VAL A 62 -10.33 1.63 0.22
N ASN A 63 -9.08 1.31 -0.09
CA ASN A 63 -8.51 0.01 0.27
C ASN A 63 -8.10 0.05 1.75
N PRO A 64 -8.78 -0.68 2.65
CA PRO A 64 -8.49 -0.64 4.08
C PRO A 64 -7.13 -1.25 4.45
N ARG A 65 -6.52 -2.04 3.56
CA ARG A 65 -5.19 -2.65 3.76
C ARG A 65 -4.05 -1.66 3.52
N LYS A 66 -4.32 -0.62 2.74
CA LYS A 66 -3.41 0.52 2.62
C LYS A 66 -3.84 1.52 3.68
N ALA A 67 -3.36 1.34 4.90
CA ALA A 67 -3.35 2.46 5.83
C ALA A 67 -2.61 3.59 5.12
N SER A 68 -3.22 4.78 5.07
CA SER A 68 -2.51 5.95 4.56
C SER A 68 -1.27 6.10 5.43
N VAL A 69 -0.08 6.15 4.82
CA VAL A 69 1.18 6.40 5.55
C VAL A 69 1.04 7.66 6.42
N MET A 70 0.25 8.62 5.95
CA MET A 70 -0.10 9.83 6.71
C MET A 70 -0.96 9.54 7.95
N GLU A 71 -1.93 8.64 7.85
CA GLU A 71 -2.77 8.23 8.97
C GLU A 71 -1.95 7.47 10.03
N GLU A 72 -1.10 6.53 9.60
CA GLU A 72 -0.15 5.86 10.51
C GLU A 72 0.79 6.85 11.19
N LEU A 73 1.26 7.86 10.46
CA LEU A 73 2.14 8.89 11.00
C LEU A 73 1.42 9.75 12.03
N ASN A 74 0.19 10.17 11.76
CA ASN A 74 -0.65 10.92 12.69
C ASN A 74 -0.87 10.13 13.98
N GLN A 75 -1.20 8.85 13.86
CA GLN A 75 -1.40 7.97 15.01
C GLN A 75 -0.11 7.80 15.83
N ALA A 76 1.03 7.53 15.18
CA ALA A 76 2.32 7.39 15.85
C ALA A 76 2.74 8.68 16.59
N CYS A 77 2.47 9.85 16.01
CA CYS A 77 2.72 11.14 16.68
C CYS A 77 1.79 11.35 17.88
N ALA A 78 0.52 10.94 17.78
CA ALA A 78 -0.44 11.00 18.87
C ALA A 78 -0.03 10.07 20.03
N ASP A 79 0.44 8.86 19.71
CA ASP A 79 0.91 7.88 20.70
C ASP A 79 2.16 8.37 21.43
N MET A 80 3.15 8.91 20.70
CA MET A 80 4.33 9.53 21.31
C MET A 80 3.96 10.69 22.25
N LYS A 81 2.96 11.50 21.91
CA LYS A 81 2.48 12.60 22.75
C LYS A 81 1.80 12.08 24.02
N ARG A 82 0.99 11.02 23.91
CA ARG A 82 0.31 10.37 25.04
C ARG A 82 1.31 9.77 26.01
N ASP A 83 2.25 8.97 25.50
CA ASP A 83 3.24 8.27 26.33
C ASP A 83 4.20 9.25 27.01
N LYS A 84 4.54 10.36 26.34
CA LYS A 84 5.30 11.46 26.97
C LYS A 84 4.53 12.07 28.15
N GLY A 85 3.21 12.23 28.01
CA GLY A 85 2.34 12.71 29.08
C GLY A 85 2.35 11.75 30.27
N ILE A 86 2.19 10.46 30.02
CA ILE A 86 2.25 9.42 31.06
C ILE A 86 3.62 9.41 31.76
N ALA A 87 4.72 9.40 31.00
CA ALA A 87 6.06 9.42 31.56
C ALA A 87 6.35 10.66 32.42
N SER A 88 5.72 11.81 32.12
CA SER A 88 5.88 13.03 32.93
C SER A 88 5.20 12.95 34.30
N LEU A 89 4.21 12.06 34.47
CA LEU A 89 3.46 11.88 35.71
C LEU A 89 4.14 10.90 36.68
N PHE A 90 5.03 10.02 36.18
CA PHE A 90 5.68 8.98 36.98
C PHE A 90 7.21 9.16 37.00
N GLY A 91 7.79 9.42 38.17
CA GLY A 91 9.24 9.61 38.34
C GLY A 91 10.10 8.38 38.01
N THR A 92 9.57 7.17 38.17
CA THR A 92 10.20 5.90 37.77
C THR A 92 10.18 5.66 36.26
N GLY A 93 9.30 6.35 35.53
CA GLY A 93 9.13 6.20 34.09
C GLY A 93 10.24 6.82 33.25
N LEU A 94 11.16 7.60 33.82
CA LEU A 94 12.16 8.34 33.03
C LEU A 94 13.16 7.44 32.28
N ASN A 95 13.54 6.30 32.86
CA ASN A 95 14.46 5.35 32.20
C ASN A 95 13.73 4.49 31.16
N GLU A 96 12.54 3.98 31.47
CA GLU A 96 11.70 3.25 30.51
C GLU A 96 11.31 4.15 29.33
N TRP A 97 11.02 5.42 29.61
CA TRP A 97 10.72 6.44 28.61
C TRP A 97 11.85 6.65 27.60
N LYS A 98 13.12 6.53 27.98
CA LYS A 98 14.23 6.65 27.01
C LYS A 98 14.12 5.59 25.91
N THR A 99 13.82 4.35 26.30
CA THR A 99 13.67 3.22 25.38
C THR A 99 12.39 3.37 24.54
N VAL A 100 11.26 3.68 25.19
CA VAL A 100 9.97 3.88 24.51
C VAL A 100 10.03 5.05 23.52
N LYS A 101 10.64 6.17 23.90
CA LYS A 101 10.86 7.32 23.03
C LYS A 101 11.72 6.96 21.82
N ALA A 102 12.79 6.19 22.00
CA ALA A 102 13.66 5.78 20.90
C ALA A 102 12.87 4.93 19.88
N ALA A 103 12.01 4.01 20.34
CA ALA A 103 11.14 3.23 19.48
C ALA A 103 10.14 4.09 18.70
N HIS A 104 9.46 5.02 19.37
CA HIS A 104 8.55 5.99 18.72
C HIS A 104 9.26 6.83 17.66
N VAL A 105 10.42 7.40 18.00
CA VAL A 105 11.22 8.23 17.07
C VAL A 105 11.66 7.42 15.85
N SER A 106 12.04 6.16 16.03
CA SER A 106 12.40 5.26 14.93
C SER A 106 11.21 5.00 13.99
N LYS A 107 10.03 4.65 14.53
CA LYS A 107 8.82 4.41 13.74
C LYS A 107 8.37 5.67 13.00
N ILE A 108 8.36 6.83 13.66
CA ILE A 108 8.02 8.12 13.04
C ILE A 108 8.99 8.44 11.91
N ARG A 109 10.30 8.28 12.12
CA ARG A 109 11.30 8.53 11.06
C ARG A 109 11.09 7.62 9.84
N SER A 110 10.79 6.34 10.06
CA SER A 110 10.48 5.42 8.97
C SER A 110 9.27 5.87 8.17
N LEU A 111 8.17 6.24 8.84
CA LEU A 111 6.94 6.69 8.20
C LEU A 111 7.14 8.01 7.44
N VAL A 112 7.92 8.94 7.99
CA VAL A 112 8.28 10.19 7.30
C VAL A 112 9.08 9.90 6.04
N ASN A 113 10.04 8.97 6.08
CA ASN A 113 10.81 8.59 4.91
C ASN A 113 9.92 7.95 3.83
N GLU A 114 9.01 7.06 4.22
CA GLU A 114 8.05 6.43 3.31
C GLU A 114 7.12 7.47 2.67
N ALA A 115 6.59 8.41 3.46
CA ALA A 115 5.78 9.51 2.95
C ALA A 115 6.56 10.39 1.95
N ASN A 116 7.82 10.71 2.25
CA ASN A 116 8.69 11.48 1.36
C ASN A 116 8.94 10.74 0.03
N MET A 117 9.09 9.41 0.06
CA MET A 117 9.22 8.61 -1.17
C MET A 117 7.94 8.65 -2.00
N LEU A 118 6.77 8.51 -1.37
CA LEU A 118 5.49 8.61 -2.07
C LEU A 118 5.30 9.99 -2.70
N ILE A 119 5.64 11.06 -1.99
CA ILE A 119 5.62 12.42 -2.52
C ILE A 119 6.60 12.54 -3.71
N GLY A 120 7.81 11.99 -3.58
CA GLY A 120 8.80 11.98 -4.65
C GLY A 120 8.31 11.25 -5.90
N PHE A 121 7.64 10.12 -5.74
CA PHE A 121 7.01 9.37 -6.82
C PHE A 121 5.91 10.17 -7.52
N VAL A 122 4.99 10.77 -6.75
CA VAL A 122 3.92 11.62 -7.30
C VAL A 122 4.49 12.84 -8.04
N LEU A 123 5.53 13.48 -7.50
CA LEU A 123 6.19 14.62 -8.13
C LEU A 123 6.96 14.23 -9.41
N ALA A 124 7.44 12.99 -9.51
CA ALA A 124 8.05 12.47 -10.73
C ALA A 124 7.00 12.31 -11.85
N ASP A 125 5.80 11.86 -11.51
CA ASP A 125 4.70 11.68 -12.48
C ASP A 125 4.02 13.00 -12.88
N THR A 126 3.89 13.96 -11.94
CA THR A 126 3.15 15.22 -12.16
C THR A 126 4.03 16.42 -12.55
N GLY A 127 5.34 16.35 -12.30
CA GLY A 127 6.29 17.43 -12.49
C GLY A 127 6.32 18.41 -11.31
N LYS A 128 7.53 18.87 -10.94
CA LYS A 128 7.74 19.81 -9.82
C LYS A 128 6.86 21.06 -9.97
N GLY A 129 5.94 21.27 -9.03
CA GLY A 129 5.09 22.47 -8.95
C GLY A 129 3.69 22.36 -9.56
N LYS A 130 3.33 21.23 -10.21
CA LYS A 130 1.94 20.99 -10.65
C LYS A 130 1.16 20.24 -9.57
N ILE A 131 0.93 20.91 -8.44
CA ILE A 131 -0.07 20.44 -7.47
C ILE A 131 -1.41 20.62 -8.17
N THR A 132 -2.06 19.53 -8.59
CA THR A 132 -3.43 19.60 -9.11
C THR A 132 -4.30 20.13 -7.98
N LYS A 133 -4.67 21.41 -8.07
CA LYS A 133 -5.77 21.96 -7.27
C LYS A 133 -7.02 21.18 -7.68
N THR A 134 -7.49 20.33 -6.78
CA THR A 134 -8.88 19.85 -6.79
C THR A 134 -9.72 20.86 -6.03
#